data_AF-A0A2G6BS69-F1
#
_entry.id   AF-A0A2G6BS69-F1
#
_cell.length_a   1.000
_cell.length_b   1.000
_cell.length_c   1.000
_cell.angle_alpha   90.00
_cell.angle_beta   90.00
_cell.angle_gamma   90.00
#
_symmetry.space_group_name_H-M   'P 1'
#
loop_
_entity.id
_entity.type
_entity.pdbx_description
1 polymer ?
#
loop_
_entity_poly.entity_id
_entity_poly.type
_entity_poly.pdbx_seq_one_letter_code
_entity_poly.pdbx_strand_id
1 'polypeptide(L)' 'MKRLQFGKINIVLFVLSVILLIVGYAIMATGDDEISPVILTITYIVLLPLSILYKEKKN' A
#
# COMPACT_ATOMS: atom_id res chain seq x y z
N MET A 1 10.75 -14.25 -18.76
CA MET A 1 9.88 -13.36 -17.96
C MET A 1 10.10 -13.66 -16.47
N LYS A 2 10.66 -12.73 -15.68
CA LYS A 2 10.78 -12.90 -14.22
C LYS A 2 9.37 -12.85 -13.62
N ARG A 3 8.84 -13.98 -13.12
CA ARG A 3 7.57 -14.00 -12.40
C ARG A 3 7.73 -13.19 -11.12
N LEU A 4 6.80 -12.27 -10.86
CA LEU A 4 6.70 -11.62 -9.55
C LEU A 4 6.36 -12.72 -8.53
N GLN A 5 7.37 -13.13 -7.76
CA GLN A 5 7.16 -14.02 -6.64
C GLN A 5 6.74 -13.15 -5.47
N PHE A 6 5.42 -13.02 -5.28
CA PHE A 6 4.86 -12.38 -4.11
C PHE A 6 5.12 -13.32 -2.92
N GLY A 7 6.04 -12.91 -2.06
CA GLY A 7 6.25 -13.56 -0.77
C GLY A 7 5.03 -13.38 0.14
N LYS A 8 4.97 -14.12 1.25
CA LYS A 8 3.87 -13.96 2.23
C LYS A 8 3.82 -12.51 2.74
N ILE A 9 4.99 -11.92 2.94
CA ILE A 9 5.15 -10.52 3.39
C ILE A 9 4.62 -9.51 2.38
N ASN A 10 4.83 -9.74 1.08
CA ASN A 10 4.30 -8.88 0.01
C ASN A 10 2.78 -8.85 0.02
N ILE A 11 2.15 -10.03 0.19
CA ILE A 11 0.70 -10.15 0.22
C ILE A 11 0.13 -9.39 1.42
N VAL A 12 0.75 -9.53 2.59
CA VAL A 12 0.32 -8.78 3.79
C VAL A 12 0.46 -7.27 3.58
N LEU A 13 1.59 -6.81 3.05
CA LEU A 13 1.79 -5.38 2.72
C LEU A 13 0.79 -4.89 1.67
N PHE A 14 0.45 -5.72 0.69
CA PHE A 14 -0.51 -5.37 -0.35
C PHE A 14 -1.91 -5.21 0.22
N VAL A 15 -2.38 -6.17 1.02
CA VAL A 15 -3.68 -6.10 1.71
C VAL A 15 -3.74 -4.87 2.61
N LEU A 16 -2.68 -4.61 3.39
CA LEU A 16 -2.60 -3.42 4.23
C LEU A 16 -2.69 -2.12 3.43
N SER A 17 -1.99 -2.05 2.28
CA SER A 17 -2.05 -0.90 1.37
C SER A 17 -3.45 -0.67 0.82
N VAL A 18 -4.17 -1.74 0.46
CA VAL A 18 -5.56 -1.65 -0.02
C VAL A 18 -6.49 -1.13 1.09
N ILE A 19 -6.33 -1.60 2.32
CA ILE A 19 -7.12 -1.11 3.47
C ILE A 19 -6.86 0.38 3.70
N LEU A 20 -5.59 0.80 3.70
CA LEU A 20 -5.21 2.21 3.88
C LEU A 20 -5.74 3.10 2.75
N LEU A 21 -5.80 2.59 1.51
CA LEU A 21 -6.44 3.30 0.40
C LEU A 21 -7.92 3.54 0.66
N ILE A 22 -8.64 2.48 1.06
CA ILE A 22 -10.07 2.57 1.35
C ILE A 22 -10.32 3.56 2.50
N VAL A 23 -9.54 3.46 3.57
CA VAL A 23 -9.66 4.37 4.72
C VAL A 23 -9.31 5.82 4.34
N GLY A 24 -8.23 6.02 3.57
CA GLY A 24 -7.82 7.35 3.11
C GLY A 24 -8.90 8.03 2.27
N TYR A 25 -9.52 7.31 1.33
CA TYR A 25 -10.63 7.84 0.53
C TYR A 25 -11.93 7.99 1.33
N ALA A 26 -12.19 7.11 2.30
CA ALA A 26 -13.35 7.28 3.19
C ALA A 26 -13.24 8.54 4.04
N ILE A 27 -12.04 8.85 4.56
CA ILE A 27 -11.75 10.11 5.28
C ILE A 27 -11.84 11.30 4.32
N MET A 28 -11.33 11.18 3.09
CA MET A 28 -11.48 12.23 2.07
C MET A 28 -12.95 12.56 1.81
N ALA A 29 -13.80 11.53 1.76
CA ALA A 29 -15.23 11.69 1.53
C ALA A 29 -15.96 12.45 2.64
N THR A 30 -15.38 12.55 3.85
CA THR A 30 -15.92 13.40 4.93
C THR A 30 -15.53 14.88 4.79
N GLY A 31 -14.74 15.24 3.78
CA GLY A 31 -14.24 16.60 3.54
C GLY A 31 -12.93 16.91 4.26
N ASP A 32 -12.16 15.89 4.63
CA ASP A 32 -10.84 16.06 5.23
C ASP A 32 -9.77 16.25 4.14
N ASP A 33 -9.14 17.42 4.13
CA ASP A 33 -8.14 17.83 3.14
C ASP A 33 -6.71 17.85 3.70
N GLU A 34 -6.51 17.54 4.99
CA GLU A 34 -5.20 17.59 5.64
C GLU A 34 -4.62 16.19 5.89
N ILE A 35 -5.41 15.29 6.46
CA ILE A 35 -4.98 13.96 6.88
C ILE A 35 -5.12 12.98 5.71
N SER A 36 -6.21 13.07 4.95
CA SER A 36 -6.46 12.15 3.83
C SER A 36 -5.33 12.17 2.77
N PRO A 37 -4.87 13.34 2.27
CA PRO A 37 -3.81 13.35 1.26
C PRO A 37 -2.50 12.77 1.78
N VAL A 38 -2.18 12.94 3.06
CA VAL A 38 -0.96 12.38 3.67
C VAL A 38 -1.03 10.85 3.71
N ILE A 39 -2.15 10.29 4.18
CA ILE A 39 -2.38 8.84 4.20
C ILE A 39 -2.32 8.26 2.80
N LEU A 40 -3.01 8.88 1.85
CA LEU A 40 -3.05 8.43 0.46
C LEU A 40 -1.67 8.53 -0.19
N THR A 41 -0.91 9.61 0.06
CA THR A 41 0.45 9.80 -0.47
C THR A 41 1.40 8.72 0.01
N ILE A 42 1.44 8.45 1.32
CA ILE A 42 2.30 7.39 1.88
C ILE A 42 1.89 6.03 1.32
N THR A 43 0.58 5.79 1.21
CA THR A 43 0.07 4.52 0.69
C THR A 43 0.48 4.32 -0.77
N TYR A 44 0.33 5.32 -1.63
CA TYR A 44 0.66 5.23 -3.05
C TYR A 44 2.16 5.23 -3.34
N ILE A 45 2.95 6.04 -2.64
CA ILE A 45 4.38 6.24 -2.95
C ILE A 45 5.25 5.20 -2.24
N VAL A 46 4.85 4.74 -1.05
CA VAL A 46 5.69 3.89 -0.20
C VAL A 46 5.12 2.49 -0.13
N LEU A 47 3.90 2.33 0.40
CA LEU A 47 3.37 1.01 0.75
C LEU A 47 3.01 0.17 -0.47
N LEU A 48 2.34 0.75 -1.46
CA LEU A 48 1.95 0.06 -2.69
C LEU A 48 3.17 -0.41 -3.50
N PRO A 49 4.21 0.43 -3.74
CA PRO A 49 5.42 -0.02 -4.40
C PRO A 49 6.20 -1.04 -3.57
N LEU A 50 6.31 -0.87 -2.24
CA LEU A 50 6.93 -1.88 -1.37
C LEU A 50 6.21 -3.22 -1.45
N SER A 51 4.87 -3.23 -1.44
CA SER A 51 4.11 -4.47 -1.52
C SER A 51 4.38 -5.27 -2.81
N ILE A 52 4.70 -4.59 -3.91
CA ILE A 52 4.97 -5.20 -5.22
C ILE A 52 6.46 -5.51 -5.41
N LEU A 53 7.33 -4.58 -5.02
CA LEU A 53 8.77 -4.61 -5.30
C LEU A 53 9.57 -5.33 -4.23
N TYR A 54 9.04 -5.50 -3.01
CA TYR A 54 9.74 -6.20 -1.96
C TYR A 54 10.04 -7.63 -2.43
N LYS A 55 11.30 -7.94 -2.66
CA LYS A 55 11.70 -9.32 -2.95
C LYS A 55 12.12 -9.90 -1.63
N GLU A 56 11.29 -10.79 -1.10
CA GLU A 56 11.68 -11.62 0.02
C GLU A 56 12.97 -12.34 -0.39
N LYS A 57 14.09 -11.93 0.22
CA LYS A 57 15.38 -12.61 0.01
C LYS A 57 15.16 -14.02 0.52
N LYS A 58 15.10 -14.98 -0.41
CA LYS A 58 15.02 -16.40 -0.10
C LYS A 58 16.28 -16.75 0.67
N ASN A 59 16.20 -16.73 2.00
CA ASN A 59 17.24 -17.26 2.89
C ASN A 59 17.31 -18.76 2.73
#